data_AF-A0A4C1ZMM6-F1
#
_entry.id   AF-A0A4C1ZMM6-F1
#
_cell.length_a   1.000
_cell.length_b   1.000
_cell.length_c   1.000
_cell.angle_alpha   90.00
_cell.angle_beta   90.00
_cell.angle_gamma   90.00
#
_symmetry.space_group_name_H-M   'P 1'
#
loop_
_entity.id
_entity.type
_entity.pdbx_description
1 polymer ?
#
loop_
_entity_poly.entity_id
_entity_poly.type
_entity_poly.pdbx_seq_one_letter_code
_entity_poly.pdbx_strand_id
1 'polypeptide(L)'
;MSDPLLSKLLMLNPENTASSKFRESFPSIFPLIELLPRIVAKENVALIQAIDDQWRSIPAKFNELDLKLPVDKFWSDLNLLEDYQELSQFALDTLCIPHSNAQCERVFSHVNLIKTKIRNKLVTEIVNGNLLAAQHIKENGSCINFKPSAEMLSKFNLTMYKKINVSTSAFAAVPNDSDSD
;
A
#
# COMPACT_ATOMS: atom_id res chain seq x y z
N MET A 1 -12.87 -19.89 6.08
CA MET A 1 -11.48 -20.29 5.75
C MET A 1 -10.58 -19.16 6.23
N SER A 2 -9.62 -19.45 7.11
CA SER A 2 -8.62 -18.46 7.52
C SER A 2 -7.60 -18.33 6.39
N ASP A 3 -7.30 -17.11 5.95
CA ASP A 3 -6.25 -16.86 4.96
C ASP A 3 -4.88 -17.27 5.55
N PRO A 4 -4.17 -18.24 4.93
CA PRO A 4 -2.87 -18.69 5.40
C PRO A 4 -1.85 -17.56 5.55
N LEU A 5 -1.89 -16.54 4.68
CA LEU A 5 -0.98 -15.40 4.73
C LEU A 5 -1.28 -14.53 5.94
N LEU A 6 -2.55 -14.17 6.15
CA LEU A 6 -2.97 -13.32 7.27
C LEU A 6 -2.59 -13.93 8.62
N SER A 7 -2.66 -15.25 8.75
CA SER A 7 -2.25 -15.95 9.98
C SER A 7 -0.76 -15.81 10.28
N LYS A 8 0.09 -15.69 9.25
CA LYS A 8 1.55 -15.57 9.37
C LYS A 8 2.03 -14.11 9.40
N LEU A 9 1.23 -13.15 8.95
CA LEU A 9 1.58 -11.72 9.06
C LEU A 9 1.75 -11.26 10.51
N LEU A 10 1.13 -11.95 11.47
CA LEU A 10 1.34 -11.68 12.90
C LEU A 10 2.82 -11.79 13.30
N MET A 11 3.64 -12.51 12.54
CA MET A 11 5.08 -12.57 12.74
C MET A 11 5.73 -11.19 12.58
N LEU A 12 5.21 -10.33 11.70
CA LEU A 12 5.80 -9.01 11.46
C LEU A 12 5.41 -7.97 12.53
N ASN A 13 4.56 -8.32 13.51
CA ASN A 13 4.23 -7.39 14.59
C ASN A 13 5.43 -7.24 15.53
N PRO A 14 5.85 -6.01 15.88
CA PRO A 14 7.01 -5.75 16.73
C PRO A 14 7.00 -6.56 18.03
N GLU A 15 5.87 -6.59 18.73
CA GLU A 15 5.71 -7.37 19.99
C GLU A 15 5.96 -8.88 19.80
N ASN A 16 5.54 -9.44 18.68
CA ASN A 16 5.70 -10.85 18.37
C ASN A 16 7.12 -11.17 17.89
N THR A 17 7.82 -10.20 17.29
CA THR A 17 9.20 -10.39 16.82
C THR A 17 10.15 -10.77 17.93
N ALA A 18 9.86 -10.44 19.18
CA ALA A 18 10.76 -10.75 20.29
C ALA A 18 10.11 -11.50 21.46
N SER A 19 8.82 -11.81 21.35
CA SER A 19 8.14 -12.67 22.32
C SER A 19 8.66 -14.11 22.25
N SER A 20 9.22 -14.61 23.36
CA SER A 20 9.74 -15.98 23.46
C SER A 20 8.65 -17.03 23.19
N LYS A 21 7.44 -16.82 23.75
CA LYS A 21 6.29 -17.72 23.55
C LYS A 21 5.86 -17.80 22.09
N PHE A 22 5.92 -16.66 21.38
CA PHE A 22 5.55 -16.62 19.97
C PHE A 22 6.59 -17.36 19.11
N ARG A 23 7.88 -17.16 19.41
CA ARG A 23 8.98 -17.82 18.69
C ARG A 23 9.07 -19.33 18.90
N GLU A 24 8.59 -19.86 20.02
CA GLU A 24 8.43 -21.31 20.20
C GLU A 24 7.45 -21.91 19.16
N SER A 25 6.40 -21.16 18.81
CA SER A 25 5.42 -21.58 17.80
C SER A 25 5.88 -21.26 16.38
N PHE A 26 6.65 -20.18 16.20
CA PHE A 26 7.14 -19.68 14.92
C PHE A 26 8.66 -19.42 14.96
N PRO A 27 9.49 -20.49 14.96
CA PRO A 27 10.95 -20.36 15.13
C PRO A 27 11.66 -19.78 13.89
N SER A 28 11.01 -19.80 12.73
CA SER A 28 11.56 -19.37 11.44
C SER A 28 10.53 -18.55 10.68
N ILE A 29 11.00 -17.53 9.97
CA ILE A 29 10.18 -16.69 9.08
C ILE A 29 9.98 -17.34 7.70
N PHE A 30 10.71 -18.41 7.40
CA PHE A 30 10.61 -19.16 6.14
C PHE A 30 9.17 -19.50 5.72
N PRO A 31 8.25 -19.96 6.60
CA PRO A 31 6.88 -20.26 6.19
C PRO A 31 6.09 -19.03 5.70
N LEU A 32 6.48 -17.82 6.08
CA LEU A 32 5.92 -16.58 5.55
C LEU A 32 6.52 -16.26 4.18
N ILE A 33 7.83 -16.41 4.03
CA ILE A 33 8.55 -16.22 2.76
C ILE A 33 7.98 -17.14 1.68
N GLU A 34 7.71 -18.40 2.01
CA GLU A 34 7.19 -19.39 1.06
C GLU A 34 5.82 -19.01 0.46
N LEU A 35 5.00 -18.27 1.20
CA LEU A 35 3.71 -17.75 0.73
C LEU A 35 3.85 -16.54 -0.19
N LEU A 36 5.03 -15.93 -0.27
CA LEU A 36 5.29 -14.66 -0.97
C LEU A 36 6.38 -14.80 -2.05
N PRO A 37 6.23 -15.75 -3.01
CA PRO A 37 7.24 -15.99 -4.05
C PRO A 37 7.43 -14.81 -5.02
N ARG A 38 6.51 -13.84 -5.02
CA ARG A 38 6.62 -12.60 -5.80
C ARG A 38 7.55 -11.57 -5.15
N ILE A 39 7.74 -11.64 -3.83
CA ILE A 39 8.69 -10.78 -3.11
C ILE A 39 10.06 -11.46 -3.13
N VAL A 40 10.13 -12.71 -2.68
CA VAL A 40 11.38 -13.48 -2.65
C VAL A 40 11.24 -14.72 -3.52
N ALA A 41 12.01 -14.74 -4.62
CA ALA A 41 12.03 -15.87 -5.53
C ALA A 41 12.57 -17.12 -4.81
N LYS A 42 11.94 -18.29 -5.07
CA LYS A 42 12.26 -19.55 -4.37
C LYS A 42 13.67 -20.04 -4.64
N GLU A 43 14.25 -19.62 -5.76
CA GLU A 43 15.60 -19.98 -6.20
C GLU A 43 16.67 -19.17 -5.46
N ASN A 44 16.31 -18.03 -4.86
CA ASN A 44 17.24 -17.16 -4.15
C ASN A 44 17.46 -17.64 -2.71
N VAL A 45 18.05 -18.83 -2.58
CA VAL A 45 18.31 -19.49 -1.29
C VAL A 45 19.19 -18.61 -0.38
N ALA A 46 20.13 -17.87 -0.95
CA ALA A 46 21.01 -16.98 -0.19
C ALA A 46 20.23 -15.86 0.50
N LEU A 47 19.30 -15.20 -0.20
CA LEU A 47 18.45 -14.16 0.38
C LEU A 47 17.48 -14.74 1.41
N ILE A 48 16.87 -15.89 1.13
CA ILE A 48 15.98 -16.57 2.08
C ILE A 48 16.71 -16.87 3.39
N GLN A 49 17.93 -17.38 3.29
CA GLN A 49 18.77 -17.68 4.44
C GLN A 49 19.15 -16.41 5.21
N ALA A 50 19.58 -15.34 4.51
CA ALA A 50 19.89 -14.06 5.13
C ALA A 50 18.70 -13.50 5.93
N ILE A 51 17.49 -13.50 5.34
CA ILE A 51 16.27 -13.03 6.00
C ILE A 51 15.96 -13.87 7.26
N ASP A 52 16.06 -15.21 7.18
CA ASP A 52 15.76 -16.08 8.31
C ASP A 52 16.81 -15.98 9.43
N ASP A 53 18.09 -15.82 9.08
CA ASP A 53 19.18 -15.63 10.04
C ASP A 53 19.02 -14.29 10.78
N GLN A 54 18.72 -13.22 10.04
CA GLN A 54 18.41 -11.90 10.63
C GLN A 54 17.20 -11.98 11.55
N TRP A 55 16.13 -12.64 11.11
CA TRP A 55 14.93 -12.86 11.94
C TRP A 55 15.28 -13.57 13.24
N ARG A 56 16.08 -14.64 13.19
CA ARG A 56 16.50 -15.40 14.38
C ARG A 56 17.37 -14.59 15.33
N SER A 57 18.12 -13.60 14.83
CA SER A 57 19.03 -12.77 15.63
C SER A 57 18.34 -11.66 16.44
N ILE A 58 17.12 -11.23 16.07
CA ILE A 58 16.39 -10.12 16.73
C ILE A 58 16.36 -10.22 18.27
N PRO A 59 16.08 -11.39 18.91
CA PRO A 59 16.00 -11.47 20.36
C PRO A 59 17.31 -11.10 21.07
N ALA A 60 18.46 -11.25 20.40
CA ALA A 60 19.75 -10.86 20.95
C ALA A 60 19.88 -9.34 21.12
N LYS A 61 19.19 -8.56 20.29
CA LYS A 61 19.20 -7.08 20.31
C LYS A 61 17.87 -6.48 20.82
N PHE A 62 17.04 -7.29 21.48
CA PHE A 62 15.72 -6.89 21.94
C PHE A 62 15.70 -5.58 22.76
N ASN A 63 16.68 -5.40 23.65
CA ASN A 63 16.73 -4.25 24.54
C ASN A 63 16.97 -2.91 23.81
N GLU A 64 17.45 -2.98 22.56
CA GLU A 64 17.73 -1.81 21.71
C GLU A 64 16.53 -1.44 20.82
N LEU A 65 15.47 -2.27 20.79
CA LEU A 65 14.33 -2.12 19.90
C LEU A 65 13.12 -1.54 20.63
N ASP A 66 12.51 -0.49 20.06
CA ASP A 66 11.23 0.03 20.53
C ASP A 66 10.05 -0.71 19.86
N LEU A 67 9.47 -1.65 20.59
CA LEU A 67 8.38 -2.50 20.11
C LEU A 67 7.01 -1.81 20.14
N LYS A 68 6.91 -0.61 20.73
CA LYS A 68 5.66 0.15 20.78
C LYS A 68 5.45 0.98 19.51
N LEU A 69 6.45 0.99 18.62
CA LEU A 69 6.34 1.68 17.35
C LEU A 69 5.25 1.03 16.47
N PRO A 70 4.55 1.84 15.66
CA PRO A 70 3.77 1.34 14.54
C PRO A 70 4.60 0.38 13.68
N VAL A 71 3.96 -0.68 13.16
CA VAL A 71 4.64 -1.78 12.45
C VAL A 71 5.52 -1.26 11.30
N ASP A 72 5.01 -0.32 10.51
CA ASP A 72 5.72 0.34 9.41
C ASP A 72 6.95 1.10 9.88
N LYS A 73 6.84 1.86 10.98
CA LYS A 73 7.96 2.61 11.54
C LYS A 73 9.02 1.70 12.14
N PHE A 74 8.60 0.66 12.85
CA PHE A 74 9.51 -0.33 13.44
C PHE A 74 10.41 -0.96 12.37
N TRP A 75 9.83 -1.45 11.27
CA TRP A 75 10.63 -2.04 10.18
C TRP A 75 11.43 -0.98 9.41
N SER A 76 10.94 0.25 9.28
CA SER A 76 11.72 1.33 8.69
C SER A 76 12.95 1.70 9.53
N ASP A 77 12.84 1.69 10.85
CA ASP A 77 13.94 2.00 11.76
C ASP A 77 14.95 0.84 11.78
N LEU A 78 14.47 -0.41 11.79
CA LEU A 78 15.33 -1.59 11.65
C LEU A 78 16.09 -1.60 10.32
N ASN A 79 15.49 -1.09 9.23
CA ASN A 79 16.14 -1.00 7.93
C ASN A 79 17.37 -0.07 7.93
N LEU A 80 17.45 0.86 8.89
CA LEU A 80 18.61 1.73 9.06
C LEU A 80 19.81 1.00 9.69
N LEU A 81 19.58 -0.19 10.27
CA LEU A 81 20.63 -1.03 10.82
C LEU A 81 21.13 -1.99 9.73
N GLU A 82 22.44 -1.95 9.45
CA GLU A 82 23.06 -2.77 8.39
C GLU A 82 22.81 -4.28 8.58
N ASP A 83 22.69 -4.74 9.83
CA ASP A 83 22.47 -6.15 10.15
C ASP A 83 21.06 -6.67 9.82
N TYR A 84 20.10 -5.81 9.43
CA TYR A 84 18.68 -6.18 9.28
C TYR A 84 18.05 -5.70 7.97
N GLN A 85 18.84 -5.28 6.98
CA GLN A 85 18.31 -4.65 5.76
C GLN A 85 17.43 -5.61 4.95
N GLU A 86 17.87 -6.84 4.72
CA GLU A 86 17.14 -7.84 3.94
C GLU A 86 15.81 -8.21 4.59
N LEU A 87 15.81 -8.44 5.90
CA LEU A 87 14.60 -8.71 6.66
C LEU A 87 13.64 -7.52 6.66
N SER A 88 14.15 -6.32 6.91
CA SER A 88 13.35 -5.10 7.00
C SER A 88 12.71 -4.76 5.66
N GLN A 89 13.47 -4.87 4.57
CA GLN A 89 12.95 -4.68 3.23
C GLN A 89 11.86 -5.72 2.92
N PHE A 90 12.11 -7.01 3.23
CA PHE A 90 11.11 -8.05 3.07
C PHE A 90 9.81 -7.76 3.85
N ALA A 91 9.94 -7.32 5.11
CA ALA A 91 8.80 -6.98 5.94
C ALA A 91 8.01 -5.80 5.38
N LEU A 92 8.69 -4.72 4.96
CA LEU A 92 8.06 -3.55 4.34
C LEU A 92 7.36 -3.92 3.03
N ASP A 93 8.02 -4.67 2.15
CA ASP A 93 7.43 -5.15 0.89
C ASP A 93 6.19 -6.00 1.14
N THR A 94 6.23 -6.84 2.17
CA THR A 94 5.09 -7.68 2.58
C THR A 94 3.93 -6.82 3.08
N LEU A 95 4.20 -5.80 3.91
CA LEU A 95 3.19 -4.91 4.48
C LEU A 95 2.56 -3.96 3.44
N CYS A 96 3.24 -3.72 2.32
CA CYS A 96 2.70 -2.97 1.19
C CYS A 96 1.69 -3.76 0.35
N ILE A 97 1.58 -5.08 0.53
CA ILE A 97 0.62 -5.89 -0.20
C ILE A 97 -0.80 -5.60 0.33
N PRO A 98 -1.75 -5.23 -0.54
CA PRO A 98 -3.14 -5.10 -0.13
C PRO A 98 -3.72 -6.49 0.18
N HIS A 99 -3.79 -6.83 1.47
CA HIS A 99 -4.32 -8.12 1.94
C HIS A 99 -5.86 -8.24 1.83
N SER A 100 -6.56 -7.17 1.44
CA SER A 100 -8.01 -7.20 1.27
C SER A 100 -8.48 -6.26 0.18
N ASN A 101 -9.47 -6.72 -0.58
CA ASN A 101 -10.18 -5.90 -1.58
C ASN A 101 -11.02 -4.79 -0.94
N ALA A 102 -11.22 -4.78 0.39
CA ALA A 102 -12.02 -3.78 1.09
C ALA A 102 -11.52 -2.34 0.85
N GLN A 103 -10.22 -2.13 0.65
CA GLN A 103 -9.68 -0.80 0.30
C GLN A 103 -10.08 -0.41 -1.12
N CYS A 104 -9.99 -1.34 -2.08
CA CYS A 104 -10.45 -1.12 -3.45
C CYS A 104 -11.96 -0.83 -3.48
N GLU A 105 -12.76 -1.61 -2.75
CA GLU A 105 -14.21 -1.39 -2.61
C GLU A 105 -14.54 -0.01 -2.00
N ARG A 106 -13.75 0.43 -1.03
CA ARG A 106 -13.88 1.78 -0.46
C ARG A 106 -13.61 2.86 -1.50
N VAL A 107 -12.60 2.70 -2.36
CA VAL A 107 -12.35 3.63 -3.47
C VAL A 107 -13.49 3.57 -4.50
N PHE A 108 -13.97 2.39 -4.87
CA PHE A 108 -15.11 2.25 -5.78
C PHE A 108 -16.40 2.88 -5.22
N SER A 109 -16.62 2.79 -3.91
CA SER A 109 -17.71 3.50 -3.24
C SER A 109 -17.59 5.03 -3.41
N HIS A 110 -16.39 5.59 -3.26
CA HIS A 110 -16.15 7.02 -3.51
C HIS A 110 -16.35 7.38 -4.99
N VAL A 111 -15.95 6.51 -5.93
CA VAL A 111 -16.23 6.70 -7.36
C VAL A 111 -17.73 6.75 -7.62
N ASN A 112 -18.52 5.88 -6.98
CA ASN A 112 -19.98 5.89 -7.10
C ASN A 112 -20.63 7.15 -6.53
N LEU A 113 -20.02 7.78 -5.52
CA LEU A 113 -20.46 9.10 -5.02
C LEU A 113 -20.15 10.22 -6.02
N ILE A 114 -19.03 10.13 -6.74
CA ILE A 114 -18.66 11.11 -7.78
C ILE A 114 -19.52 10.92 -9.04
N LYS A 115 -19.70 9.67 -9.47
CA LYS A 115 -20.50 9.27 -10.64
C LYS A 115 -21.93 8.96 -10.21
N THR A 116 -22.74 10.00 -10.09
CA THR A 116 -24.17 9.84 -9.78
C THR A 116 -24.95 9.44 -11.05
N LYS A 117 -26.20 8.98 -10.87
CA LYS A 117 -27.09 8.62 -12.00
C LYS A 117 -27.26 9.74 -13.02
N ILE A 118 -27.25 11.00 -12.56
CA ILE A 118 -27.39 12.19 -13.41
C ILE A 118 -26.02 12.62 -13.98
N ARG A 119 -24.92 12.42 -13.22
CA ARG A 119 -23.55 12.82 -13.58
C ARG A 119 -22.68 11.59 -13.83
N ASN A 120 -23.03 10.77 -14.83
CA ASN A 120 -22.33 9.51 -15.12
C ASN A 120 -21.27 9.64 -16.25
N LYS A 121 -21.39 10.63 -17.14
CA LYS A 121 -20.48 10.86 -18.28
C LYS A 121 -19.28 11.73 -17.88
N LEU A 122 -18.41 11.19 -17.02
CA LEU A 122 -17.14 11.80 -16.64
C LEU A 122 -15.99 11.02 -17.26
N VAL A 123 -15.03 11.73 -17.87
CA VAL A 123 -13.78 11.13 -18.34
C VAL A 123 -12.93 10.71 -17.14
N THR A 124 -12.13 9.67 -17.30
CA THR A 124 -11.34 9.04 -16.24
C THR A 124 -10.40 10.02 -15.53
N GLU A 125 -9.82 10.97 -16.24
CA GLU A 125 -8.93 12.00 -15.66
C GLU A 125 -9.70 12.91 -14.71
N ILE A 126 -10.96 13.25 -15.03
CA ILE A 126 -11.81 14.07 -14.17
C ILE A 126 -12.18 13.30 -12.91
N VAL A 127 -12.52 12.01 -13.05
CA VAL A 127 -12.85 11.16 -11.89
C VAL A 127 -11.62 11.03 -10.98
N ASN A 128 -10.44 10.76 -11.54
CA ASN A 128 -9.19 10.66 -10.80
C ASN A 128 -8.85 11.98 -10.08
N GLY A 129 -8.96 13.12 -10.78
CA GLY A 129 -8.73 14.43 -10.19
C GLY A 129 -9.67 14.74 -9.03
N ASN A 130 -10.96 14.35 -9.12
CA ASN A 130 -11.91 14.51 -8.02
C ASN A 130 -11.59 13.59 -6.84
N LEU A 131 -11.20 12.34 -7.08
CA LEU A 131 -10.78 11.42 -6.01
C LEU A 131 -9.59 11.97 -5.25
N LEU A 132 -8.53 12.38 -5.96
CA LEU A 132 -7.31 12.92 -5.36
C LEU A 132 -7.60 14.22 -4.58
N ALA A 133 -8.41 15.12 -5.14
CA ALA A 133 -8.80 16.34 -4.44
C ALA A 133 -9.60 16.06 -3.17
N ALA A 134 -10.58 15.15 -3.23
CA ALA A 134 -11.38 14.76 -2.07
C ALA A 134 -10.52 14.11 -0.98
N GLN A 135 -9.59 13.23 -1.35
CA GLN A 135 -8.65 12.61 -0.42
C GLN A 135 -7.75 13.65 0.24
N HIS A 136 -7.16 14.56 -0.54
CA HIS A 136 -6.28 15.59 -0.02
C HIS A 136 -6.99 16.56 0.95
N ILE A 137 -8.24 16.93 0.66
CA ILE A 137 -9.05 17.76 1.56
C ILE A 137 -9.36 17.00 2.86
N LYS A 138 -9.64 15.69 2.77
CA LYS A 138 -9.91 14.84 3.92
C LYS A 138 -8.68 14.67 4.83
N GLU A 139 -7.50 14.47 4.24
CA GLU A 139 -6.23 14.39 4.98
C GLU A 139 -5.92 15.70 5.72
N ASN A 140 -6.32 16.84 5.17
CA ASN A 140 -6.24 18.16 5.82
C ASN A 140 -7.40 18.45 6.80
N GLY A 141 -8.15 17.43 7.22
CA GLY A 141 -9.18 17.49 8.26
C GLY A 141 -10.59 17.75 7.74
N SER A 142 -10.80 18.74 6.86
CA SER A 142 -12.10 18.98 6.19
C SER A 142 -12.00 20.07 5.13
N CYS A 143 -13.08 20.24 4.34
CA CYS A 143 -13.20 21.37 3.41
C CYS A 143 -13.25 22.74 4.10
N ILE A 144 -13.62 22.79 5.39
CA ILE A 144 -13.72 24.03 6.17
C ILE A 144 -12.32 24.51 6.57
N ASN A 145 -11.42 23.57 6.87
CA ASN A 145 -10.09 23.86 7.38
C ASN A 145 -9.02 23.88 6.28
N PHE A 146 -9.37 23.44 5.07
CA PHE A 146 -8.44 23.36 3.95
C PHE A 146 -7.93 24.75 3.55
N LYS A 147 -6.61 24.93 3.61
CA LYS A 147 -5.91 26.13 3.14
C LYS A 147 -5.07 25.76 1.92
N PRO A 148 -5.39 26.28 0.72
CA PRO A 148 -4.61 26.01 -0.48
C PRO A 148 -3.16 26.49 -0.31
N SER A 149 -2.20 25.73 -0.83
CA SER A 149 -0.81 26.18 -0.89
C SER A 149 -0.63 27.28 -1.94
N ALA A 150 0.43 28.08 -1.81
CA ALA A 150 0.78 29.10 -2.81
C ALA A 150 0.96 28.50 -4.22
N GLU A 151 1.50 27.28 -4.29
CA GLU A 151 1.64 26.54 -5.54
C GLU A 151 0.28 26.20 -6.17
N MET A 152 -0.70 25.74 -5.38
CA MET A 152 -2.05 25.46 -5.88
C MET A 152 -2.71 26.71 -6.44
N LEU A 153 -2.57 27.84 -5.75
CA LEU A 153 -3.09 29.14 -6.20
C LEU A 153 -2.39 29.60 -7.48
N SER A 154 -1.08 29.39 -7.60
CA SER A 154 -0.31 29.75 -8.81
C SER A 154 -0.79 29.00 -10.06
N LYS A 155 -1.30 27.77 -9.89
CA LYS A 155 -1.88 26.98 -10.99
C LYS A 155 -3.25 27.50 -11.41
N PHE A 156 -3.94 28.29 -10.58
CA PHE A 156 -5.23 28.90 -10.89
C PHE A 156 -5.07 30.12 -11.81
N ASN A 157 -4.62 29.86 -13.04
CA ASN A 157 -4.33 30.87 -14.05
C ASN A 157 -4.97 30.51 -15.40
N LEU A 158 -4.81 31.41 -16.39
CA LEU A 158 -5.43 31.29 -17.72
C LEU A 158 -5.11 29.98 -18.46
N THR A 159 -4.04 29.27 -18.09
CA THR A 159 -3.71 27.96 -18.69
C THR A 159 -4.80 26.91 -18.48
N MET A 160 -5.60 26.99 -17.41
CA MET A 160 -6.68 26.04 -17.12
C MET A 160 -7.76 25.98 -18.21
N TYR A 161 -7.94 27.07 -18.98
CA TYR A 161 -8.94 27.16 -20.03
C TYR A 161 -8.37 26.89 -21.43
N LYS A 162 -7.06 26.65 -21.55
CA LYS A 162 -6.45 26.35 -22.84
C LYS A 162 -6.91 24.96 -23.30
N LYS A 163 -7.63 24.91 -24.42
CA LYS A 163 -8.01 23.66 -25.07
C LYS A 163 -6.74 22.97 -25.56
N ILE A 164 -6.47 21.77 -25.02
CA ILE A 164 -5.44 20.89 -25.56
C ILE A 164 -6.05 20.25 -26.80
N ASN A 165 -5.54 20.60 -27.99
CA ASN A 165 -5.90 19.92 -29.22
C ASN A 165 -5.24 18.54 -29.19
N VAL A 166 -5.88 17.57 -28.55
CA VAL A 166 -5.46 16.18 -28.61
C VAL A 166 -5.75 15.71 -30.04
N SER A 167 -4.70 15.52 -30.83
CA SER A 167 -4.80 14.91 -32.15
C SER A 167 -5.34 13.49 -31.99
N THR A 168 -6.58 13.27 -32.41
CA THR A 168 -7.27 11.98 -32.45
C THR A 168 -6.50 10.99 -33.30
N SER A 169 -5.62 10.18 -32.70
CA SER A 169 -5.02 9.04 -33.41
C SER A 169 -4.87 7.78 -32.54
N ALA A 170 -5.57 7.65 -31.40
CA ALA A 170 -5.40 6.47 -30.54
C ALA A 170 -6.61 6.09 -29.66
N PHE A 171 -7.85 6.28 -30.11
CA PHE A 171 -9.00 5.62 -29.48
C PHE A 171 -9.81 4.86 -30.54
N ALA A 172 -9.36 3.64 -30.82
CA ALA A 172 -10.17 2.66 -31.52
C ALA A 172 -11.41 2.37 -30.67
N ALA A 173 -12.57 2.32 -31.34
CA ALA A 173 -13.87 2.08 -30.76
C ALA A 173 -13.90 0.76 -29.97
N VAL A 174 -14.35 0.82 -28.72
CA VAL A 174 -14.90 -0.35 -28.03
C VAL A 174 -16.31 -0.56 -28.59
N PRO A 175 -16.67 -1.75 -29.11
CA PRO A 175 -18.01 -2.00 -29.64
C PRO A 175 -19.07 -1.84 -28.55
N ASN A 176 -20.20 -1.23 -28.91
CA ASN A 176 -21.41 -1.25 -28.10
C ASN A 176 -21.84 -2.71 -27.89
N ASP A 177 -21.85 -3.18 -26.63
CA ASP A 177 -22.73 -4.29 -26.25
C ASP A 177 -24.17 -3.77 -26.35
N SER A 178 -24.88 -4.29 -27.35
CA SER A 178 -26.31 -4.14 -27.48
C SER A 178 -26.98 -4.93 -26.35
N ASP A 179 -27.64 -4.21 -25.44
CA ASP A 179 -28.73 -4.76 -24.63
C ASP A 179 -29.78 -5.35 -25.59
N SER A 180 -30.06 -6.64 -25.44
CA SER A 180 -31.25 -7.29 -25.99
C SER A 180 -32.04 -7.88 -24.84
N ASP A 181 -33.27 -7.36 -24.74
CA ASP A 181 -34.45 -7.73 -23.93
C ASP A 181 -34.43 -9.02 -23.09
#